data_AF-N0BDA1-F1
#
_entry.id   AF-N0BDA1-F1
#
_cell.length_a   1.000
_cell.length_b   1.000
_cell.length_c   1.000
_cell.angle_alpha   90.00
_cell.angle_beta   90.00
_cell.angle_gamma   90.00
#
_symmetry.space_group_name_H-M   'P 1'
#
loop_
_entity.id
_entity.type
_entity.pdbx_description
1 polymer ?
#
loop_
_entity_poly.entity_id
_entity_poly.type
_entity_poly.pdbx_seq_one_letter_code
_entity_poly.pdbx_strand_id
1 'polypeptide(L)'
;MGLLRIATVVAIGVAVLPSDHDQQQRLYERAGATAQWVVTFCDRNPATCAKGSEYWSQFVAKAQFGAKLAYDMMRDRHGIGSETATVDHDDRPYKPAVLEREMGTLTPLDKEPVWRGKKASKGSI
;
A
#
# COMPACT_ATOMS: atom_id res chain seq x y z
N MET A 1 5.97 -9.68 19.69
CA MET A 1 7.01 -10.35 18.87
C MET A 1 7.08 -9.88 17.41
N GLY A 2 5.98 -9.45 16.76
CA GLY A 2 6.02 -9.05 15.33
C GLY A 2 6.73 -7.71 15.05
N LEU A 3 6.46 -6.67 15.85
CA LEU A 3 7.06 -5.33 15.64
C LEU A 3 8.57 -5.33 15.80
N LEU A 4 9.10 -6.09 16.76
CA LEU A 4 10.55 -6.18 16.99
C LEU A 4 11.24 -6.80 15.77
N ARG A 5 10.66 -7.86 15.18
CA ARG A 5 11.18 -8.46 13.94
C ARG A 5 11.14 -7.49 12.76
N ILE A 6 10.06 -6.74 12.61
CA ILE A 6 9.94 -5.72 11.54
C ILE A 6 11.00 -4.63 11.74
N ALA A 7 11.15 -4.12 12.96
CA ALA A 7 12.17 -3.12 13.28
C ALA A 7 13.58 -3.65 13.01
N THR A 8 13.88 -4.91 13.35
CA THR A 8 15.17 -5.54 13.05
C THR A 8 15.42 -5.61 11.54
N VAL A 9 14.43 -6.03 10.75
CA VAL A 9 14.57 -6.10 9.28
C VAL A 9 14.78 -4.72 8.67
N VAL A 10 14.04 -3.71 9.14
CA VAL A 10 14.21 -2.33 8.68
C VAL A 10 15.59 -1.80 9.05
N ALA A 11 16.05 -2.03 10.28
CA ALA A 11 17.37 -1.60 10.73
C ALA A 11 18.49 -2.25 9.92
N ILE A 12 18.39 -3.55 9.61
CA ILE A 12 19.34 -4.24 8.72
C ILE A 12 19.31 -3.60 7.32
N GLY A 13 18.11 -3.33 6.78
CA GLY A 13 17.97 -2.66 5.48
C GLY A 13 18.70 -1.32 5.43
N VAL A 14 18.50 -0.48 6.44
CA VAL A 14 19.17 0.84 6.55
C VAL A 14 20.67 0.68 6.73
N ALA A 15 21.14 -0.29 7.53
CA ALA A 15 22.56 -0.52 7.77
C ALA A 15 23.33 -0.97 6.51
N VAL A 16 22.63 -1.61 5.56
CA VAL A 16 23.22 -2.07 4.29
C VAL A 16 23.25 -0.95 3.24
N LEU A 17 22.52 0.15 3.44
CA LEU A 17 22.55 1.27 2.49
C LEU A 17 23.92 1.97 2.54
N PRO A 18 24.61 2.14 1.39
CA PRO A 18 25.89 2.82 1.35
C PRO A 18 25.72 4.31 1.64
N SER A 19 26.34 4.79 2.71
CA SER A 19 26.36 6.21 3.09
C SER A 19 27.42 7.02 2.35
N ASP A 20 28.37 6.36 1.68
CA ASP A 20 29.51 6.98 1.00
C ASP A 20 29.23 7.17 -0.50
N HIS A 21 29.58 8.34 -1.05
CA HIS A 21 29.38 8.69 -2.46
C HIS A 21 30.10 7.72 -3.41
N ASP A 22 31.30 7.25 -3.08
CA ASP A 22 32.05 6.32 -3.93
C ASP A 22 31.41 4.93 -3.93
N GLN A 23 30.81 4.53 -2.81
CA GLN A 23 30.05 3.28 -2.73
C GLN A 23 28.72 3.37 -3.46
N GLN A 24 28.07 4.53 -3.42
CA GLN A 24 26.83 4.77 -4.16
C GLN A 24 27.06 4.65 -5.67
N GLN A 25 28.13 5.23 -6.22
CA GLN A 25 28.43 5.11 -7.65
C GLN A 25 28.63 3.66 -8.10
N ARG A 26 29.42 2.87 -7.35
CA ARG A 26 29.57 1.44 -7.62
C ARG A 26 28.26 0.67 -7.51
N LEU A 27 27.38 1.07 -6.59
CA LEU A 27 26.05 0.48 -6.47
C LEU A 27 25.17 0.82 -7.70
N TYR A 28 25.21 2.07 -8.17
CA TYR A 28 24.49 2.51 -9.35
C TYR A 28 24.98 1.81 -10.62
N GLU A 29 26.28 1.63 -10.80
CA GLU A 29 26.84 0.87 -11.92
C GLU A 29 26.33 -0.58 -11.93
N ARG A 30 26.36 -1.25 -10.77
CA ARG A 30 25.86 -2.62 -10.62
C ARG A 30 24.34 -2.70 -10.79
N ALA A 31 23.61 -1.71 -10.29
CA ALA A 31 22.18 -1.59 -10.48
C ALA A 31 21.84 -1.41 -11.97
N GLY A 32 22.62 -0.60 -12.69
CA GLY A 32 22.48 -0.40 -14.14
C GLY A 32 22.68 -1.70 -14.93
N ALA A 33 23.73 -2.47 -14.62
CA ALA A 33 23.95 -3.77 -15.24
C ALA A 33 22.80 -4.75 -14.96
N THR A 34 22.24 -4.73 -13.76
CA THR A 34 21.09 -5.56 -13.39
C THR A 34 19.83 -5.11 -14.10
N ALA A 35 19.58 -3.80 -14.21
CA ALA A 35 18.44 -3.25 -14.93
C ALA A 35 18.46 -3.67 -16.39
N GLN A 36 19.64 -3.63 -17.03
CA GLN A 36 19.81 -4.10 -18.40
C GLN A 36 19.45 -5.58 -18.56
N TRP A 37 19.84 -6.42 -17.59
CA TRP A 37 19.46 -7.83 -17.59
C TRP A 37 17.95 -8.02 -17.44
N VAL A 38 17.30 -7.27 -16.55
CA VAL A 38 15.83 -7.32 -16.36
C VAL A 38 15.10 -6.92 -17.63
N VAL A 39 15.53 -5.84 -18.29
CA VAL A 39 14.94 -5.40 -19.57
C VAL A 39 15.07 -6.49 -20.62
N THR A 40 16.27 -7.07 -20.76
CA THR A 40 16.52 -8.17 -21.71
C THR A 40 15.70 -9.42 -21.38
N PHE A 41 15.51 -9.73 -20.09
CA PHE A 41 14.68 -10.85 -19.64
C PHE A 41 13.20 -10.62 -19.99
N CYS A 42 12.69 -9.39 -19.80
CA CYS A 42 11.32 -9.03 -20.11
C CYS A 42 11.03 -9.06 -21.61
N ASP A 43 12.00 -8.66 -22.44
CA ASP A 43 11.92 -8.79 -23.89
C ASP A 43 11.75 -10.26 -24.31
N ARG A 44 12.51 -11.16 -23.68
CA ARG A 44 12.44 -12.62 -23.95
C ARG A 44 11.25 -13.32 -23.30
N ASN A 45 10.65 -12.74 -22.25
CA ASN A 45 9.58 -13.36 -21.46
C ASN A 45 8.45 -12.35 -21.19
N PRO A 46 7.71 -11.91 -22.23
CA PRO A 46 6.75 -10.82 -22.11
C PRO A 46 5.58 -11.16 -21.17
N ALA A 47 5.08 -12.40 -21.19
CA ALA A 47 3.96 -12.82 -20.35
C ALA A 47 4.29 -12.78 -18.85
N THR A 48 5.50 -13.22 -18.47
CA THR A 48 5.95 -13.21 -17.07
C THR A 48 6.15 -11.78 -16.58
N CYS A 49 6.74 -10.92 -17.42
CA CYS A 49 6.96 -9.52 -17.08
C CYS A 49 5.64 -8.74 -16.97
N ALA A 50 4.64 -9.03 -17.81
CA ALA A 50 3.31 -8.43 -17.72
C ALA A 50 2.57 -8.77 -16.42
N LYS A 51 2.62 -10.04 -15.99
CA LYS A 51 2.06 -10.42 -14.68
C LYS A 51 2.85 -9.80 -13.53
N GLY A 52 4.18 -9.77 -13.65
CA GLY A 52 5.06 -9.14 -12.66
C GLY A 52 4.75 -7.66 -12.47
N SER A 53 4.57 -6.91 -13.56
CA SER A 53 4.26 -5.48 -13.51
C SER A 53 2.87 -5.21 -12.92
N GLU A 54 1.88 -6.07 -13.17
CA GLU A 54 0.56 -5.98 -12.55
C GLU A 54 0.66 -6.09 -11.02
N TYR A 55 1.31 -7.14 -10.50
CA TYR A 55 1.47 -7.30 -9.04
C TYR A 55 2.33 -6.21 -8.42
N TRP A 56 3.39 -5.81 -9.12
CA TRP A 56 4.27 -4.73 -8.68
C TRP A 56 3.51 -3.41 -8.53
N SER A 57 2.64 -3.08 -9.49
CA SER A 57 1.84 -1.85 -9.43
C SER A 57 0.94 -1.79 -8.19
N GLN A 58 0.32 -2.91 -7.82
CA GLN A 58 -0.52 -3.00 -6.62
C GLN A 58 0.31 -2.88 -5.34
N PHE A 59 1.51 -3.46 -5.34
CA PHE A 59 2.43 -3.34 -4.22
C PHE A 59 2.89 -1.89 -4.03
N VAL A 60 3.30 -1.21 -5.11
CA VAL A 60 3.67 0.22 -5.08
C VAL A 60 2.51 1.08 -4.60
N ALA A 61 1.28 0.81 -5.07
CA ALA A 61 0.08 1.52 -4.63
C ALA A 61 -0.21 1.36 -3.13
N LYS A 62 0.08 0.19 -2.55
CA LYS A 62 -0.03 -0.02 -1.10
C LYS A 62 1.14 0.61 -0.34
N ALA A 63 2.35 0.55 -0.88
CA ALA A 63 3.53 1.16 -0.29
C ALA A 63 3.42 2.68 -0.20
N GLN A 64 2.96 3.36 -1.27
CA GLN A 64 2.74 4.82 -1.25
C GLN A 64 1.72 5.22 -0.18
N PHE A 65 0.65 4.45 -0.02
CA PHE A 65 -0.37 4.71 0.99
C PHE A 65 0.19 4.50 2.39
N GLY A 66 0.89 3.39 2.62
CA GLY A 66 1.54 3.09 3.89
C GLY A 66 2.60 4.13 4.28
N ALA A 67 3.40 4.58 3.31
CA ALA A 67 4.39 5.64 3.52
C ALA A 67 3.73 6.97 3.88
N LYS A 68 2.68 7.37 3.16
CA LYS A 68 1.90 8.57 3.47
C LYS A 68 1.29 8.50 4.87
N LEU A 69 0.67 7.38 5.22
CA LEU A 69 0.08 7.15 6.55
C LEU A 69 1.14 7.24 7.67
N ALA A 70 2.30 6.61 7.49
CA ALA A 70 3.38 6.67 8.46
C ALA A 70 3.93 8.10 8.60
N TYR A 71 4.07 8.83 7.50
CA TYR A 71 4.48 10.23 7.50
C TYR A 71 3.47 11.12 8.21
N ASP A 72 2.18 11.00 7.90
CA ASP A 72 1.10 11.79 8.50
C ASP A 72 1.03 11.52 10.02
N MET A 73 1.10 10.25 10.45
CA MET A 73 1.16 9.88 11.87
C MET A 73 2.39 10.43 12.60
N MET A 74 3.55 10.49 11.94
CA MET A 74 4.75 11.14 12.51
C MET A 74 4.57 12.65 12.60
N ARG A 75 4.01 13.29 11.58
CA ARG A 75 3.73 14.72 11.54
C ARG A 75 2.77 15.13 12.66
N ASP A 76 1.67 14.39 12.85
CA ASP A 76 0.66 14.68 13.88
C ASP A 76 1.23 14.53 15.29
N ARG A 77 2.16 13.59 15.49
CA ARG A 77 2.84 13.37 16.79
C ARG A 77 3.90 14.41 17.12
N HIS A 78 4.54 15.02 16.12
CA HIS A 78 5.49 16.11 16.33
C HIS A 78 4.80 17.48 16.50
N GLY A 79 3.48 17.55 16.36
CA GLY A 79 2.66 18.75 16.61
C GLY A 79 2.22 18.97 18.05
N ILE A 80 2.77 18.26 19.05
CA ILE A 80 2.42 18.46 20.46
C ILE A 80 3.38 19.49 21.07
N GLY A 81 3.07 20.74 20.81
CA GLY A 81 3.82 21.89 21.34
C GLY A 81 3.19 23.23 21.00
N SER A 82 1.86 23.36 20.94
CA SER A 82 1.17 24.62 21.24
C SER A 82 -0.33 24.38 21.34
N GLU A 83 -0.86 24.83 22.46
CA GLU A 83 -2.25 25.13 22.83
C GLU A 83 -3.34 25.03 21.76
N THR A 84 -4.43 24.33 22.13
CA THR A 84 -5.82 24.58 21.72
C THR A 84 -6.02 25.16 20.32
N ALA A 85 -5.96 24.31 19.30
CA ALA A 85 -6.75 24.53 18.10
C ALA A 85 -7.92 23.53 18.15
N THR A 86 -9.12 24.05 18.34
CA THR A 86 -10.38 23.36 18.04
C THR A 86 -10.28 22.85 16.60
N VAL A 87 -9.92 21.59 16.43
CA VAL A 87 -10.07 20.90 15.16
C VAL A 87 -11.57 20.75 14.97
N ASP A 88 -12.11 21.53 14.04
CA ASP A 88 -13.44 21.34 13.50
C ASP A 88 -13.53 19.86 13.07
N HIS A 89 -14.23 19.09 13.90
CA HIS A 89 -14.53 17.70 13.61
C HIS A 89 -15.55 17.73 12.49
N ASP A 90 -15.06 17.82 11.26
CA ASP A 90 -15.89 17.59 10.08
C ASP A 90 -16.28 16.11 10.15
N ASP A 91 -17.42 15.88 10.78
CA ASP A 91 -18.13 14.64 11.13
C ASP A 91 -18.61 13.92 9.85
N ARG A 92 -17.76 13.88 8.83
CA ARG A 92 -18.03 13.16 7.60
C ARG A 92 -17.57 11.73 7.82
N PRO A 93 -18.48 10.75 7.72
CA PRO A 93 -18.11 9.35 7.80
C PRO A 93 -17.02 9.08 6.75
N TYR A 94 -15.86 8.60 7.21
CA TYR A 94 -14.81 8.10 6.32
C TYR A 94 -15.42 7.02 5.42
N LYS A 95 -15.71 7.39 4.17
CA LYS A 95 -16.14 6.43 3.15
C LYS A 95 -14.88 5.76 2.61
N PRO A 96 -14.68 4.45 2.82
CA PRO A 96 -13.59 3.75 2.14
C PRO A 96 -13.76 3.95 0.63
N ALA A 97 -12.65 4.10 -0.09
CA ALA A 97 -12.67 4.11 -1.54
C ALA A 97 -13.24 2.76 -2.02
N VAL A 98 -14.53 2.75 -2.33
CA VAL A 98 -15.18 1.61 -2.98
C VAL A 98 -14.58 1.57 -4.38
N LEU A 99 -13.73 0.57 -4.63
CA LEU A 99 -13.35 0.18 -5.98
C LEU A 99 -14.57 -0.48 -6.63
N GLU A 100 -15.63 0.31 -6.88
CA GLU A 100 -16.75 -0.12 -7.70
C GLU A 100 -16.23 -0.12 -9.15
N ARG A 101 -15.58 -1.22 -9.54
CA ARG A 101 -15.38 -1.51 -10.95
C ARG A 101 -16.78 -1.74 -11.52
N GLU A 102 -17.37 -0.71 -12.12
CA GLU A 102 -18.57 -0.78 -12.96
C GLU A 102 -18.26 -1.53 -14.27
N MET A 103 -17.74 -2.76 -14.19
CA MET A 103 -17.48 -3.63 -15.33
C MET A 103 -17.94 -5.06 -15.04
N GLY A 104 -19.07 -5.20 -14.34
CA GLY A 104 -19.70 -6.49 -14.08
C GLY A 104 -21.14 -6.48 -14.57
N THR A 105 -21.58 -7.59 -15.17
CA THR A 105 -23.00 -7.87 -15.49
C THR A 105 -23.85 -8.18 -14.26
N LEU A 106 -23.27 -8.06 -13.05
CA LEU A 106 -23.90 -8.39 -11.79
C LEU A 106 -24.85 -7.28 -11.37
N THR A 107 -26.12 -7.64 -11.25
CA THR A 107 -27.16 -6.75 -10.75
C THR A 107 -27.01 -6.54 -9.24
N PRO A 108 -27.60 -5.48 -8.67
CA PRO A 108 -27.58 -5.25 -7.22
C PRO A 108 -28.10 -6.44 -6.39
N LEU A 109 -29.03 -7.23 -6.95
CA LEU A 109 -29.53 -8.45 -6.32
C LEU A 109 -28.46 -9.55 -6.25
N ASP A 110 -27.59 -9.67 -7.26
CA ASP A 110 -26.56 -10.71 -7.32
C ASP A 110 -25.44 -10.48 -6.29
N LYS A 111 -25.31 -9.24 -5.80
CA LYS A 111 -24.36 -8.87 -4.75
C LYS A 111 -24.85 -9.24 -3.35
N GLU A 112 -26.11 -9.67 -3.18
CA GLU A 112 -26.60 -10.09 -1.89
C GLU A 112 -26.02 -11.46 -1.49
N PRO A 113 -25.31 -11.55 -0.36
CA PRO A 113 -24.74 -12.82 0.07
C PRO A 113 -25.85 -13.80 0.46
N VAL A 114 -26.10 -14.80 -0.38
CA VAL A 114 -27.05 -15.91 -0.14
C VAL A 114 -26.82 -16.66 1.18
N TRP A 115 -25.62 -16.56 1.76
CA TRP A 115 -25.30 -17.16 3.07
C TRP A 115 -25.82 -16.36 4.27
N ARG A 116 -26.22 -15.09 4.10
CA ARG A 116 -26.93 -14.35 5.15
C ARG A 116 -28.40 -14.71 5.05
N GLY A 117 -28.82 -15.67 5.88
CA GLY A 117 -30.20 -16.13 5.97
C GLY A 117 -31.21 -14.98 6.03
N LYS A 118 -32.44 -15.25 5.57
CA LYS A 118 -33.52 -14.25 5.43
C LYS A 118 -33.68 -13.47 6.73
N LYS A 119 -33.66 -12.13 6.65
CA LYS A 119 -33.99 -11.28 7.80
C LYS A 119 -35.42 -11.60 8.21
N ALA A 120 -35.60 -12.24 9.36
CA ALA A 120 -36.91 -12.42 9.95
C ALA A 120 -37.50 -11.02 10.21
N SER A 121 -38.61 -10.68 9.56
CA SER A 121 -39.37 -9.50 9.92
C SER A 121 -39.86 -9.72 11.35
N LYS A 122 -39.34 -8.93 12.28
CA LYS A 122 -39.84 -8.92 13.65
C LYS A 122 -41.21 -8.25 13.57
N GLY A 123 -42.25 -9.09 13.51
CA GLY A 123 -43.63 -8.67 13.54
C GLY A 123 -43.87 -7.78 14.76
N SER A 124 -44.46 -6.62 14.49
CA SER A 124 -45.09 -5.80 15.52
C SER A 124 -46.23 -6.62 16.14
N ILE A 125 -46.16 -6.83 17.45
CA ILE A 125 -47.32 -7.10 18.31
C ILE A 125 -47.41 -5.90 19.24
#